data_AF-A0A0K1DZ94-F1
#
_entry.id   AF-A0A0K1DZ94-F1
#
_cell.length_a   1.000
_cell.length_b   1.000
_cell.length_c   1.000
_cell.angle_alpha   90.00
_cell.angle_beta   90.00
_cell.angle_gamma   90.00
#
_symmetry.space_group_name_H-M   'P 1'
#
loop_
_entity.id
_entity.type
_entity.pdbx_description
1 polymer ?
#
loop_
_entity_poly.entity_id
_entity_poly.type
_entity_poly.pdbx_seq_one_letter_code
_entity_poly.pdbx_strand_id
1 'polypeptide(L)'
;MVGGIEIDKETLSEFTSLFKFYIDAGKYSVVDRFAYAISPVSAIYALYEAVREIRSALDRAVEVEYEKEGKKNRVRCCEYEEFRGECKWLVGVAGGEKKYCCLPCPHIPSDEAVAKLVEVLRRDVSVATKIAAMAMAYRARRE
;
A
#
# COMPACT_ATOMS: atom_id res chain seq x y z
N MET A 1 18.16 -16.88 20.57
CA MET A 1 16.81 -16.29 20.66
C MET A 1 16.97 -14.88 21.19
N VAL A 2 17.10 -13.90 20.28
CA VAL A 2 17.10 -12.47 20.64
C VAL A 2 15.65 -12.02 20.53
N GLY A 3 15.12 -11.44 21.60
CA GLY A 3 13.70 -11.18 21.83
C GLY A 3 12.99 -10.66 20.59
N GLY A 4 12.21 -11.55 19.97
CA GLY A 4 11.36 -11.20 18.84
C GLY A 4 10.27 -10.27 19.34
N ILE A 5 10.31 -9.02 18.92
CA ILE A 5 9.14 -8.17 19.03
C ILE A 5 8.18 -8.68 17.98
N GLU A 6 7.16 -9.37 18.43
CA GLU A 6 6.07 -9.79 17.56
C GLU A 6 5.32 -8.53 17.13
N ILE A 7 5.43 -8.22 15.83
CA ILE A 7 4.49 -7.32 15.18
C ILE A 7 3.19 -8.10 15.10
N ASP A 8 2.14 -7.55 15.68
CA ASP A 8 0.83 -8.18 15.61
C ASP A 8 0.39 -8.28 14.14
N LYS A 9 -0.45 -9.28 13.87
CA LYS A 9 -0.88 -9.61 12.51
C LYS A 9 -1.61 -8.46 11.82
N GLU A 10 -2.31 -7.63 12.59
CA GLU A 10 -3.05 -6.49 12.06
C GLU A 10 -2.08 -5.43 11.55
N THR A 11 -1.16 -4.96 12.40
CA THR A 11 -0.08 -4.03 12.04
C THR A 11 0.69 -4.52 10.81
N LEU A 12 1.05 -5.80 10.78
CA LEU A 12 1.75 -6.40 9.63
C LEU A 12 0.91 -6.34 8.34
N SER A 13 -0.40 -6.58 8.43
CA SER A 13 -1.33 -6.51 7.30
C SER A 13 -1.49 -5.08 6.78
N GLU A 14 -1.54 -4.08 7.66
CA GLU A 14 -1.65 -2.67 7.28
C GLU A 14 -0.46 -2.24 6.41
N PHE A 15 0.75 -2.48 6.89
CA PHE A 15 1.96 -2.12 6.16
C PHE A 15 2.16 -2.97 4.90
N THR A 16 1.76 -4.24 4.92
CA THR A 16 1.74 -5.08 3.72
C THR A 16 0.83 -4.47 2.64
N SER A 17 -0.36 -4.00 3.03
CA SER A 17 -1.29 -3.31 2.11
C SER A 17 -0.69 -2.02 1.55
N LEU A 18 -0.07 -1.20 2.40
CA LEU A 18 0.61 0.03 2.00
C LEU A 18 1.71 -0.23 0.96
N PHE A 19 2.67 -1.09 1.27
CA PHE A 19 3.78 -1.35 0.34
C PHE A 19 3.33 -2.10 -0.92
N LYS A 20 2.26 -2.90 -0.83
CA LYS A 20 1.66 -3.52 -2.00
C LYS A 20 1.13 -2.48 -2.99
N PHE A 21 0.49 -1.41 -2.51
CA PHE A 21 0.05 -0.33 -3.39
C PHE A 21 1.23 0.26 -4.19
N TYR A 22 2.37 0.49 -3.54
CA TYR A 22 3.57 0.98 -4.24
C TYR A 22 4.11 0.01 -5.29
N ILE A 23 4.09 -1.28 -4.98
CA ILE A 23 4.48 -2.34 -5.93
C ILE A 23 3.52 -2.37 -7.13
N ASP A 24 2.22 -2.39 -6.87
CA ASP A 24 1.18 -2.45 -7.91
C ASP A 24 1.15 -1.16 -8.76
N ALA A 25 1.55 -0.03 -8.19
CA ALA A 25 1.75 1.25 -8.88
C ALA A 25 3.07 1.33 -9.66
N GLY A 26 3.97 0.34 -9.54
CA GLY A 26 5.30 0.36 -10.16
C GLY A 26 6.28 1.36 -9.52
N LYS A 27 6.00 1.83 -8.30
CA LYS A 27 6.79 2.84 -7.56
C LYS A 27 7.79 2.16 -6.61
N TYR A 28 8.79 1.47 -7.17
CA TYR A 28 9.73 0.64 -6.40
C TYR A 28 10.74 1.41 -5.55
N SER A 29 11.01 2.68 -5.84
CA SER A 29 12.03 3.48 -5.11
C SER A 29 11.82 3.51 -3.58
N VAL A 30 10.58 3.67 -3.12
CA VAL A 30 10.29 3.66 -1.67
C VAL A 30 10.33 2.23 -1.10
N VAL A 31 9.93 1.24 -1.89
CA VAL A 31 9.92 -0.18 -1.50
C VAL A 31 11.35 -0.67 -1.32
N ASP A 32 12.24 -0.38 -2.26
CA ASP A 32 13.64 -0.83 -2.23
C ASP A 32 14.41 -0.17 -1.09
N ARG A 33 14.23 1.14 -0.88
CA ARG A 33 14.84 1.87 0.25
C ARG A 33 14.36 1.38 1.60
N PHE A 34 13.15 0.84 1.67
CA PHE A 34 12.61 0.20 2.86
C PHE A 34 13.14 -1.23 3.02
N ALA A 35 12.97 -2.07 2.01
CA ALA A 35 13.26 -3.49 2.04
C ALA A 35 14.74 -3.83 2.21
N TYR A 36 15.62 -3.04 1.59
CA TYR A 36 17.07 -3.25 1.58
C TYR A 36 17.81 -2.24 2.46
N ALA A 37 17.10 -1.60 3.40
CA ALA A 37 17.70 -0.66 4.33
C ALA A 37 18.76 -1.35 5.20
N ILE A 38 20.00 -0.87 5.11
CA ILE A 38 21.10 -1.29 6.00
C ILE A 38 20.95 -0.62 7.38
N SER A 39 20.38 0.59 7.42
CA SER A 39 20.18 1.35 8.66
C SER A 39 18.68 1.54 8.96
N PRO A 40 18.27 1.50 10.24
CA PRO A 40 16.91 1.83 10.64
C PRO A 40 16.44 3.19 10.13
N VAL A 41 17.34 4.17 10.13
CA VAL A 41 17.06 5.54 9.68
C VAL A 41 16.57 5.56 8.24
N SER A 42 17.21 4.80 7.34
CA SER A 42 16.81 4.71 5.93
C SER A 42 15.41 4.10 5.79
N ALA A 43 15.13 3.00 6.50
CA ALA A 43 13.81 2.37 6.48
C ALA A 43 12.72 3.30 7.02
N ILE A 44 13.00 4.01 8.11
CA ILE A 44 12.05 4.93 8.74
C ILE A 44 11.72 6.11 7.80
N TYR A 45 12.72 6.69 7.12
CA TYR A 45 12.45 7.75 6.14
C TYR A 45 11.62 7.26 4.97
N ALA A 46 11.92 6.07 4.42
CA ALA A 46 11.13 5.47 3.37
C ALA A 46 9.68 5.21 3.82
N LEU A 47 9.49 4.73 5.05
CA LEU A 47 8.16 4.55 5.64
C LEU A 47 7.39 5.88 5.74
N TYR A 48 8.02 6.94 6.25
CA TYR A 48 7.36 8.25 6.34
C TYR A 48 7.04 8.84 4.97
N GLU A 49 7.91 8.65 3.99
CA GLU A 49 7.64 9.05 2.61
C GLU A 49 6.42 8.33 2.06
N ALA A 50 6.35 7.00 2.23
CA ALA A 50 5.22 6.18 1.80
C ALA A 50 3.90 6.63 2.45
N VAL A 51 3.90 6.85 3.77
CA VAL A 51 2.71 7.28 4.51
C VAL A 51 2.27 8.68 4.08
N ARG A 52 3.21 9.61 3.91
CA ARG A 52 2.91 10.99 3.47
C ARG A 52 2.31 11.02 2.08
N GLU A 53 2.92 10.30 1.14
CA GLU A 53 2.47 10.25 -0.24
C GLU A 53 1.09 9.63 -0.36
N ILE A 54 0.80 8.53 0.35
CA ILE A 54 -0.52 7.90 0.26
C ILE A 54 -1.62 8.76 0.87
N ARG A 55 -1.33 9.50 1.95
CA ARG A 55 -2.27 10.51 2.49
C ARG A 55 -2.57 11.59 1.46
N SER A 56 -1.53 12.10 0.78
CA SER A 56 -1.70 13.08 -0.30
C SER A 56 -2.45 12.53 -1.53
N ALA A 57 -2.29 11.25 -1.83
CA ALA A 57 -3.04 10.58 -2.89
C ALA A 57 -4.51 10.39 -2.49
N LEU A 58 -4.78 10.05 -1.23
CA LEU A 58 -6.13 9.90 -0.70
C LEU A 58 -6.93 11.20 -0.81
N ASP A 59 -6.33 12.33 -0.48
CA ASP A 59 -6.96 13.66 -0.57
C ASP A 59 -7.40 14.02 -2.00
N ARG A 60 -6.75 13.40 -3.01
CA ARG A 60 -7.03 13.61 -4.43
C ARG A 60 -7.71 12.40 -5.08
N ALA A 61 -8.13 11.43 -4.28
CA ALA A 61 -8.67 10.18 -4.81
C ALA A 61 -10.02 10.41 -5.51
N VAL A 62 -10.22 9.70 -6.61
CA VAL A 62 -11.50 9.66 -7.31
C VAL A 62 -12.30 8.46 -6.80
N GLU A 63 -13.57 8.66 -6.46
CA GLU A 63 -14.49 7.56 -6.16
C GLU A 63 -15.05 6.99 -7.47
N VAL A 64 -14.89 5.68 -7.66
CA VAL A 64 -15.39 4.95 -8.83
C VAL A 64 -16.38 3.87 -8.40
N GLU A 65 -17.39 3.64 -9.23
CA GLU A 65 -18.29 2.50 -9.14
C GLU A 65 -17.77 1.35 -9.99
N TYR A 66 -17.80 0.14 -9.45
CA TYR A 66 -17.43 -1.07 -10.18
C TYR A 66 -18.36 -2.23 -9.83
N GLU A 67 -18.48 -3.18 -10.75
CA GLU A 67 -19.29 -4.37 -10.55
C GLU A 67 -18.41 -5.57 -10.26
N LYS A 68 -18.77 -6.32 -9.22
CA LYS A 68 -18.12 -7.57 -8.84
C LYS A 68 -19.19 -8.54 -8.38
N GLU A 69 -19.23 -9.72 -8.99
CA GLU A 69 -20.22 -10.77 -8.68
C GLU A 69 -21.69 -10.28 -8.72
N GLY A 70 -22.02 -9.41 -9.68
CA GLY A 70 -23.38 -8.83 -9.82
C GLY A 70 -23.73 -7.77 -8.78
N LYS A 71 -22.79 -7.37 -7.92
CA LYS A 71 -22.97 -6.30 -6.93
C LYS A 71 -22.21 -5.05 -7.33
N LYS A 72 -22.89 -3.90 -7.28
CA LYS A 72 -22.27 -2.59 -7.42
C LYS A 72 -21.53 -2.24 -6.13
N ASN A 73 -20.25 -1.93 -6.26
CA ASN A 73 -19.36 -1.53 -5.18
C ASN A 73 -18.75 -0.17 -5.50
N ARG A 74 -18.30 0.54 -4.47
CA ARG A 74 -17.61 1.83 -4.58
C ARG A 74 -16.23 1.73 -3.95
N VAL A 75 -15.25 2.38 -4.57
CA VAL A 75 -13.90 2.42 -4.04
C VAL A 75 -13.22 3.73 -4.43
N ARG A 76 -12.29 4.18 -3.58
CA ARG A 76 -11.44 5.34 -3.85
C ARG A 76 -10.16 4.89 -4.56
N CYS A 77 -9.81 5.58 -5.64
CA CYS A 77 -8.62 5.34 -6.44
C CYS A 77 -7.51 6.31 -6.03
N CYS A 78 -6.45 5.80 -5.42
CA CYS A 78 -5.28 6.61 -5.05
C CYS A 78 -4.27 6.72 -6.20
N GLU A 79 -4.35 5.84 -7.18
CA GLU A 79 -3.69 5.99 -8.48
C GLU A 79 -4.70 5.59 -9.56
N TYR A 80 -4.76 6.34 -10.64
CA TYR A 80 -5.69 6.06 -11.72
C TYR A 80 -5.28 6.71 -13.03
N GLU A 81 -5.74 6.11 -14.13
CA GLU A 81 -5.63 6.66 -15.48
C GLU A 81 -6.95 6.49 -16.23
N GLU A 82 -7.19 7.29 -17.26
CA GLU A 82 -8.36 7.08 -18.13
C GLU A 82 -8.24 5.75 -18.86
N PHE A 83 -9.33 4.98 -18.89
CA PHE A 83 -9.32 3.65 -19.48
C PHE A 83 -9.18 3.72 -21.02
N ARG A 84 -8.13 3.08 -21.56
CA ARG A 84 -7.81 3.06 -23.00
C ARG A 84 -7.80 1.66 -23.63
N GLY A 85 -8.43 0.68 -22.98
CA GLY A 85 -8.59 -0.69 -23.50
C GLY A 85 -7.93 -1.76 -22.64
N GLU A 86 -6.75 -1.48 -22.08
CA GLU A 86 -6.08 -2.35 -21.12
C GLU A 86 -6.04 -1.70 -19.74
N CYS A 87 -6.30 -2.48 -18.70
CA CYS A 87 -6.18 -2.04 -17.32
C CYS A 87 -5.52 -3.13 -16.48
N LYS A 88 -4.45 -2.78 -15.77
CA LYS A 88 -3.72 -3.70 -14.88
C LYS A 88 -4.39 -3.87 -13.53
N TRP A 89 -5.25 -2.94 -13.16
CA TRP A 89 -5.95 -2.87 -11.88
C TRP A 89 -7.44 -3.12 -12.08
N LEU A 90 -8.31 -2.35 -11.42
CA LEU A 90 -9.76 -2.46 -11.58
C LEU A 90 -10.27 -1.43 -12.59
N VAL A 91 -11.32 -1.76 -13.34
CA VAL A 91 -12.02 -0.77 -14.18
C VAL A 91 -13.23 -0.26 -13.40
N GLY A 92 -13.26 1.04 -13.14
CA GLY A 92 -14.37 1.71 -12.45
C GLY A 92 -14.93 2.86 -13.27
N VAL A 93 -16.18 3.24 -13.01
CA VAL A 93 -16.88 4.36 -13.65
C VAL A 93 -17.03 5.51 -12.65
N ALA A 94 -16.72 6.73 -13.08
CA ALA A 94 -17.00 7.95 -12.30
C ALA A 94 -17.59 9.04 -13.19
N GLY A 95 -18.38 9.94 -12.61
CA GLY A 95 -18.97 11.07 -13.34
C GLY A 95 -19.92 10.66 -14.48
N GLY A 96 -20.68 9.58 -14.30
CA GLY A 96 -21.72 9.11 -15.23
C GLY A 96 -21.23 8.09 -16.25
N GLU A 97 -20.16 8.40 -17.00
CA GLU A 97 -19.71 7.53 -18.10
C GLU A 97 -18.18 7.38 -18.24
N LYS A 98 -17.39 8.16 -17.51
CA LYS A 98 -15.93 8.08 -17.62
C LYS A 98 -15.41 6.83 -16.94
N LYS A 99 -14.67 6.02 -17.69
CA LYS A 99 -14.02 4.80 -17.18
C LYS A 99 -12.58 5.11 -16.80
N TYR A 100 -12.20 4.63 -15.62
CA TYR A 100 -10.85 4.75 -15.08
C TYR A 100 -10.26 3.37 -14.85
N CYS A 101 -8.99 3.19 -15.20
CA CYS A 101 -8.17 2.13 -14.64
C CYS A 101 -7.72 2.59 -13.26
N CYS A 102 -8.26 1.97 -12.22
CA CYS A 102 -8.18 2.41 -10.84
C CYS A 102 -7.35 1.42 -10.02
N LEU A 103 -6.28 1.92 -9.41
CA LEU A 103 -5.62 1.26 -8.29
C LEU A 103 -6.27 1.76 -6.99
N PRO A 104 -6.97 0.87 -6.26
CA PRO A 104 -7.58 1.23 -4.98
C PRO A 104 -6.57 1.79 -4.00
N CYS A 105 -7.01 2.74 -3.19
CA CYS A 105 -6.26 3.16 -2.01
C CYS A 105 -5.97 1.94 -1.11
N PRO A 106 -4.74 1.80 -0.59
CA PRO A 106 -4.44 0.77 0.40
C PRO A 106 -5.08 1.11 1.73
N HIS A 107 -5.02 0.17 2.67
CA HIS A 107 -5.23 0.50 4.07
C HIS A 107 -4.12 1.45 4.52
N ILE A 108 -4.50 2.62 5.06
CA ILE A 108 -3.54 3.60 5.56
C ILE A 108 -3.27 3.29 7.03
N PRO A 109 -2.02 2.98 7.40
CA PRO A 109 -1.68 2.74 8.80
C PRO A 109 -1.98 3.96 9.68
N SER A 110 -2.48 3.71 10.89
CA SER A 110 -2.70 4.79 11.87
C SER A 110 -1.39 5.38 12.36
N ASP A 111 -1.43 6.57 12.95
CA ASP A 111 -0.23 7.20 13.54
C ASP A 111 0.38 6.30 14.64
N GLU A 112 -0.44 5.60 15.41
CA GLU A 112 0.00 4.62 16.42
C GLU A 112 0.69 3.41 15.78
N ALA A 113 0.14 2.87 14.70
CA ALA A 113 0.75 1.76 13.97
C ALA A 113 2.11 2.16 13.38
N VAL A 114 2.21 3.37 12.83
CA VAL A 114 3.48 3.93 12.33
C VAL A 114 4.50 4.07 13.46
N ALA A 115 4.11 4.65 14.60
CA ALA A 115 4.99 4.80 15.75
C ALA A 115 5.51 3.44 16.27
N LYS A 116 4.63 2.43 16.34
CA LYS A 116 5.02 1.07 16.72
C LYS A 116 6.03 0.48 15.74
N LEU A 117 5.79 0.59 14.43
CA LEU A 117 6.72 0.07 13.43
C LEU A 117 8.08 0.79 13.48
N VAL A 118 8.09 2.10 13.72
CA VAL A 118 9.34 2.86 13.90
C VAL A 118 10.17 2.32 15.05
N GLU A 119 9.56 2.04 16.20
CA GLU A 119 10.24 1.43 17.35
C GLU A 119 10.77 0.03 17.05
N VAL A 120 10.02 -0.76 16.27
CA VAL A 120 10.47 -2.08 15.81
C VAL A 120 11.68 -1.95 14.88
N LEU A 121 11.63 -1.06 13.88
CA LEU A 121 12.71 -0.85 12.91
C LEU A 121 14.00 -0.35 13.58
N ARG A 122 13.89 0.49 14.61
CA ARG A 122 15.04 0.94 15.42
C ARG A 122 15.79 -0.21 16.07
N ARG A 123 15.09 -1.30 16.40
CA ARG A 123 15.66 -2.47 17.09
C ARG A 123 16.07 -3.56 16.10
N ASP A 124 15.28 -3.77 15.06
CA ASP A 124 15.53 -4.78 14.02
C ASP A 124 15.07 -4.28 12.64
N VAL A 125 16.02 -3.80 11.83
CA VAL A 125 15.74 -3.32 10.47
C VAL A 125 15.32 -4.45 9.52
N SER A 126 15.63 -5.72 9.82
CA SER A 126 15.26 -6.87 8.98
C SER A 126 13.75 -7.07 8.85
N VAL A 127 12.98 -6.48 9.77
CA VAL A 127 11.52 -6.40 9.69
C VAL A 127 11.06 -5.73 8.40
N ALA A 128 11.77 -4.70 7.92
CA ALA A 128 11.40 -4.01 6.69
C ALA A 128 11.40 -4.97 5.49
N THR A 129 12.43 -5.83 5.39
CA THR A 129 12.52 -6.87 4.37
C THR A 129 11.36 -7.86 4.46
N LYS A 130 10.95 -8.26 5.68
CA LYS A 130 9.82 -9.20 5.87
C LYS A 130 8.50 -8.59 5.38
N ILE A 131 8.22 -7.34 5.74
CA ILE A 131 7.02 -6.61 5.30
C ILE A 131 7.02 -6.48 3.77
N ALA A 132 8.15 -6.07 3.17
CA ALA A 132 8.25 -5.91 1.73
C ALA A 132 8.11 -7.25 0.98
N ALA A 133 8.72 -8.32 1.49
CA ALA A 133 8.58 -9.66 0.94
C ALA A 133 7.12 -10.14 0.99
N MET A 134 6.42 -9.88 2.09
CA MET A 134 4.98 -10.16 2.18
C MET A 134 4.20 -9.33 1.18
N ALA A 135 4.48 -8.04 1.02
CA ALA A 135 3.78 -7.18 0.07
C ALA A 135 3.97 -7.66 -1.38
N MET A 136 5.18 -8.13 -1.74
CA MET A 136 5.48 -8.73 -3.05
C MET A 136 4.78 -10.08 -3.24
N ALA A 137 4.77 -10.93 -2.22
CA ALA A 137 4.14 -12.25 -2.27
C ALA A 137 2.61 -12.17 -2.22
N TYR A 138 2.07 -11.10 -1.63
CA TYR A 138 0.64 -10.88 -1.49
C TYR A 138 0.03 -10.61 -2.87
N ARG A 139 -0.39 -11.68 -3.52
CA ARG A 139 -1.46 -11.59 -4.51
C ARG A 139 -2.69 -11.14 -3.73
N ALA A 140 -3.04 -9.86 -3.82
CA ALA A 140 -4.41 -9.45 -3.54
C ALA A 140 -5.25 -10.41 -4.37
N ARG A 141 -6.05 -11.24 -3.69
CA ARG A 141 -6.84 -12.25 -4.36
C ARG A 141 -7.55 -11.54 -5.50
N ARG A 142 -7.24 -11.95 -6.73
CA ARG A 142 -8.09 -11.71 -7.88
C ARG A 142 -9.29 -12.64 -7.73
N GLU A 143 -10.05 -12.42 -6.66
CA GLU A 143 -11.41 -12.90 -6.46
C GLU A 143 -12.26 -11.65 -6.59
#